data_AF-A0A2H3E5G3-F1
#
_entry.id   AF-A0A2H3E5G3-F1
#
_cell.length_a   1.000
_cell.length_b   1.000
_cell.length_c   1.000
_cell.angle_alpha   90.00
_cell.angle_beta   90.00
_cell.angle_gamma   90.00
#
_symmetry.space_group_name_H-M   'P 1'
#
loop_
_entity.id
_entity.type
_entity.pdbx_description
1 polymer ?
#
loop_
_entity_poly.entity_id
_entity_poly.type
_entity_poly.pdbx_seq_one_letter_code
_entity_poly.pdbx_strand_id
1 'polypeptide(L)'
;MFKNSDLDVYVNVKREPALDSALRQTGYDLHADLTKEGGAVELDDNALLLAMETDEMILRTKYVFSAIASVKEYHNQGGKVVQVIASHGPPMDIILGFHSSYYFAYCLYPSTTIRDRVSVAHIGDDMNTVRAREKWEHRGWRMLKESTSSAHLDLRTVNRYVGDCYSWRIPCEGQLTLDDVLIHSPSRLTDVLKAHSWQLLYPHLFDDGFYAIYAWLLLPPFQKIYGEVVAKVRNLPNQLAGFDSSQAIAEAFIVDYQNSDDFVFVANAESGEEEVFQVHGIISETRLPPVQKGNRCSSVSMTGLVQTVKLVSIEDNQEFRTAAVTISRMCEFLQQSVGAPVQAPYAVQHGITREITFVNRLLTPTHSAFPEDIITLPSAFDPSQSLKASIDEGKFAFTKDNQVAFNKLALNEEDDQ
;
A
#
# COMPACT_ATOMS: atom_id res chain seq x y z
N MET A 1 0.85 -16.84 31.28
CA MET A 1 0.09 -17.28 30.08
C MET A 1 -1.35 -17.52 30.50
N PHE A 2 -2.28 -16.98 29.72
CA PHE A 2 -3.71 -16.86 30.04
C PHE A 2 -4.34 -18.24 30.33
N LYS A 3 -4.74 -18.48 31.59
CA LYS A 3 -5.33 -19.77 32.02
C LYS A 3 -6.65 -20.12 31.31
N ASN A 4 -7.26 -19.14 30.64
CA ASN A 4 -8.53 -19.25 29.91
C ASN A 4 -8.43 -18.56 28.52
N SER A 5 -7.26 -18.53 27.86
CA SER A 5 -7.23 -17.91 26.51
C SER A 5 -7.85 -18.82 25.48
N ASP A 6 -8.85 -18.28 24.81
CA ASP A 6 -9.35 -18.73 23.52
C ASP A 6 -8.23 -18.52 22.48
N LEU A 7 -7.86 -19.59 21.76
CA LEU A 7 -6.97 -19.46 20.60
C LEU A 7 -7.82 -19.21 19.36
N ASP A 8 -7.71 -18.02 18.81
CA ASP A 8 -8.35 -17.69 17.54
C ASP A 8 -7.41 -18.10 16.38
N VAL A 9 -7.94 -18.88 15.44
CA VAL A 9 -7.24 -19.41 14.27
C VAL A 9 -7.98 -18.97 13.01
N TYR A 10 -7.30 -18.20 12.17
CA TYR A 10 -7.78 -17.80 10.86
C TYR A 10 -7.42 -18.83 9.81
N VAL A 11 -8.35 -19.08 8.90
CA VAL A 11 -8.14 -19.99 7.78
C VAL A 11 -8.91 -19.49 6.57
N ASN A 12 -8.38 -19.66 5.35
CA ASN A 12 -9.21 -19.43 4.18
C ASN A 12 -10.34 -20.48 4.18
N VAL A 13 -11.57 -20.10 3.82
CA VAL A 13 -12.75 -20.99 3.84
C VAL A 13 -12.52 -22.28 3.05
N LYS A 14 -11.74 -22.23 1.96
CA LYS A 14 -11.38 -23.43 1.17
C LYS A 14 -10.53 -24.44 1.95
N ARG A 15 -9.85 -24.00 3.02
CA ARG A 15 -8.98 -24.83 3.88
C ARG A 15 -9.63 -25.16 5.23
N GLU A 16 -10.79 -24.59 5.55
CA GLU A 16 -11.49 -24.83 6.81
C GLU A 16 -11.79 -26.33 7.05
N PRO A 17 -12.25 -27.14 6.06
CA PRO A 17 -12.52 -28.56 6.30
C PRO A 17 -11.28 -29.38 6.71
N ALA A 18 -10.11 -29.02 6.19
CA ALA A 18 -8.84 -29.67 6.55
C ALA A 18 -8.43 -29.33 8.00
N LEU A 19 -8.64 -28.08 8.43
CA LEU A 19 -8.38 -27.65 9.80
C LEU A 19 -9.37 -28.27 10.81
N ASP A 20 -10.66 -28.34 10.48
CA ASP A 20 -11.66 -29.06 11.29
C ASP A 20 -11.26 -30.52 11.50
N SER A 21 -10.86 -31.21 10.43
CA SER A 21 -10.38 -32.59 10.51
C SER A 21 -9.15 -32.73 11.42
N ALA A 22 -8.20 -31.79 11.34
CA ALA A 22 -7.00 -31.79 12.16
C ALA A 22 -7.32 -31.55 13.65
N LEU A 23 -8.19 -30.59 13.96
CA LEU A 23 -8.61 -30.31 15.35
C LEU A 23 -9.28 -31.54 15.98
N ARG A 24 -10.19 -32.19 15.27
CA ARG A 24 -10.84 -33.44 15.72
C ARG A 24 -9.84 -34.55 16.02
N GLN A 25 -8.84 -34.75 15.16
CA GLN A 25 -7.78 -35.74 15.40
C GLN A 25 -6.95 -35.45 16.66
N THR A 26 -6.85 -34.18 17.06
CA THR A 26 -6.13 -33.76 18.28
C THR A 26 -7.00 -33.75 19.55
N GLY A 27 -8.25 -34.24 19.48
CA GLY A 27 -9.15 -34.32 20.63
C GLY A 27 -9.90 -33.02 20.93
N TYR A 28 -10.07 -32.15 19.93
CA TYR A 28 -10.97 -31.01 19.99
C TYR A 28 -12.28 -31.34 19.27
N ASP A 29 -13.40 -31.10 19.93
CA ASP A 29 -14.73 -31.27 19.37
C ASP A 29 -15.36 -29.92 19.07
N LEU A 30 -16.12 -29.84 17.96
CA LEU A 30 -16.90 -28.65 17.63
C LEU A 30 -17.96 -28.44 18.72
N HIS A 31 -17.85 -27.33 19.44
CA HIS A 31 -18.78 -26.94 20.50
C HIS A 31 -19.93 -26.08 19.95
N ALA A 32 -19.60 -25.05 19.17
CA ALA A 32 -20.58 -24.12 18.62
C ALA A 32 -20.19 -23.63 17.21
N ASP A 33 -21.19 -23.41 16.36
CA ASP A 33 -21.04 -22.68 15.09
C ASP A 33 -21.68 -21.30 15.27
N LEU A 34 -20.84 -20.31 15.53
CA LEU A 34 -21.24 -18.93 15.85
C LEU A 34 -21.59 -18.12 14.60
N THR A 35 -21.47 -18.70 13.40
CA THR A 35 -21.73 -18.03 12.12
C THR A 35 -23.18 -17.56 11.99
N LYS A 36 -24.14 -18.27 12.60
CA LYS A 36 -25.59 -18.07 12.37
C LYS A 36 -26.29 -17.12 13.33
N GLU A 37 -25.71 -16.79 14.48
CA GLU A 37 -26.38 -15.93 15.46
C GLU A 37 -26.25 -14.43 15.14
N GLY A 38 -25.37 -14.07 14.19
CA GLY A 38 -25.00 -12.69 13.89
C GLY A 38 -25.51 -12.12 12.57
N GLY A 39 -26.59 -12.68 11.98
CA GLY A 39 -27.26 -12.11 10.81
C GLY A 39 -26.32 -11.50 9.78
N ALA A 40 -25.37 -12.30 9.27
CA ALA A 40 -24.53 -11.86 8.17
C ALA A 40 -25.46 -11.50 7.02
N VAL A 41 -25.65 -10.19 6.80
CA VAL A 41 -26.31 -9.69 5.61
C VAL A 41 -25.48 -10.25 4.47
N GLU A 42 -26.07 -11.14 3.66
CA GLU A 42 -25.55 -11.49 2.34
C GLU A 42 -25.35 -10.15 1.60
N LEU A 43 -24.15 -9.61 1.70
CA LEU A 43 -23.66 -8.69 0.69
C LEU A 43 -23.76 -9.46 -0.61
N ASP A 44 -24.28 -8.81 -1.65
CA ASP A 44 -24.34 -9.36 -3.00
C ASP A 44 -23.01 -10.06 -3.30
N ASP A 45 -23.02 -11.39 -3.24
CA ASP A 45 -21.82 -12.25 -3.30
C ASP A 45 -21.00 -11.90 -4.55
N ASN A 46 -21.66 -11.33 -5.57
CA ASN A 46 -21.05 -10.81 -6.78
C ASN A 46 -20.01 -9.72 -6.53
N ALA A 47 -20.18 -8.80 -5.57
CA ALA A 47 -19.20 -7.72 -5.33
C ALA A 47 -17.92 -8.24 -4.65
N LEU A 48 -18.05 -9.25 -3.79
CA LEU A 48 -16.91 -9.90 -3.13
C LEU A 48 -16.24 -10.93 -4.06
N LEU A 49 -17.02 -11.65 -4.88
CA LEU A 49 -16.51 -12.53 -5.95
C LEU A 49 -15.79 -11.72 -7.02
N LEU A 50 -16.36 -10.62 -7.52
CA LEU A 50 -15.71 -9.72 -8.50
C LEU A 50 -14.37 -9.22 -7.94
N ALA A 51 -14.33 -8.85 -6.67
CA ALA A 51 -13.07 -8.47 -6.00
C ALA A 51 -12.07 -9.64 -5.91
N MET A 52 -12.52 -10.88 -5.73
CA MET A 52 -11.65 -12.05 -5.61
C MET A 52 -11.26 -12.69 -6.95
N GLU A 53 -12.03 -12.44 -8.01
CA GLU A 53 -11.82 -12.92 -9.37
C GLU A 53 -11.01 -11.93 -10.22
N THR A 54 -10.93 -10.66 -9.82
CA THR A 54 -10.07 -9.69 -10.50
C THR A 54 -8.63 -9.79 -10.00
N ASP A 55 -7.67 -9.90 -10.93
CA ASP A 55 -6.22 -9.74 -10.67
C ASP A 55 -5.84 -8.28 -10.29
N GLU A 56 -6.78 -7.52 -9.74
CA GLU A 56 -6.61 -6.11 -9.43
C GLU A 56 -6.14 -5.90 -7.98
N MET A 57 -5.26 -4.91 -7.78
CA MET A 57 -4.86 -4.46 -6.46
C MET A 57 -6.08 -3.87 -5.74
N ILE A 58 -6.59 -4.59 -4.74
CA ILE A 58 -7.75 -4.13 -3.98
C ILE A 58 -7.29 -3.21 -2.86
N LEU A 59 -7.63 -1.93 -2.99
CA LEU A 59 -7.57 -0.97 -1.91
C LEU A 59 -8.89 -0.99 -1.16
N ARG A 60 -8.97 -1.68 -0.01
CA ARG A 60 -10.15 -1.58 0.85
C ARG A 60 -9.90 -0.56 1.95
N THR A 61 -10.88 0.30 2.17
CA THR A 61 -10.84 1.37 3.17
C THR A 61 -11.68 1.08 4.40
N LYS A 62 -12.48 0.01 4.37
CA LYS A 62 -13.36 -0.39 5.47
C LYS A 62 -13.30 -1.88 5.69
N TYR A 63 -13.19 -2.26 6.96
CA TYR A 63 -13.40 -3.63 7.41
C TYR A 63 -14.80 -4.07 6.98
N VAL A 64 -14.88 -5.15 6.20
CA VAL A 64 -16.15 -5.73 5.81
C VAL A 64 -16.31 -7.04 6.57
N PHE A 65 -17.22 -7.07 7.54
CA PHE A 65 -17.51 -8.28 8.32
C PHE A 65 -17.89 -9.46 7.41
N SER A 66 -18.38 -9.19 6.18
CA SER A 66 -18.65 -10.20 5.16
C SER A 66 -17.42 -10.98 4.67
N ALA A 67 -16.20 -10.53 4.99
CA ALA A 67 -15.00 -11.32 4.72
C ALA A 67 -14.94 -12.59 5.59
N ILE A 68 -15.60 -12.59 6.76
CA ILE A 68 -15.74 -13.77 7.63
C ILE A 68 -16.80 -14.70 7.04
N ALA A 69 -16.34 -15.87 6.59
CA ALA A 69 -17.20 -16.94 6.09
C ALA A 69 -17.84 -17.74 7.23
N SER A 70 -17.10 -17.98 8.31
CA SER A 70 -17.59 -18.73 9.46
C SER A 70 -16.80 -18.41 10.73
N VAL A 71 -17.43 -18.64 11.88
CA VAL A 71 -16.79 -18.65 13.20
C VAL A 71 -17.21 -19.90 13.93
N LYS A 72 -16.29 -20.82 14.20
CA LYS A 72 -16.54 -22.11 14.85
C LYS A 72 -15.71 -22.25 16.11
N GLU A 73 -16.34 -22.63 17.20
CA GLU A 73 -15.68 -22.81 18.50
C GLU A 73 -15.47 -24.30 18.80
N TYR A 74 -14.25 -24.67 19.14
CA TYR A 74 -13.83 -26.04 19.43
C TYR A 74 -13.30 -26.15 20.85
N HIS A 75 -13.68 -27.22 21.55
CA HIS A 75 -13.31 -27.46 22.94
C HIS A 75 -12.59 -28.80 23.06
N ASN A 76 -11.59 -28.90 23.92
CA ASN A 76 -11.02 -30.20 24.30
C ASN A 76 -11.43 -30.61 25.73
N GLN A 77 -11.12 -31.85 26.12
CA GLN A 77 -11.43 -32.39 27.45
C GLN A 77 -10.79 -31.61 28.61
N GLY A 78 -9.74 -30.83 28.33
CA GLY A 78 -9.06 -29.98 29.30
C GLY A 78 -9.69 -28.59 29.46
N GLY A 79 -10.81 -28.31 28.80
CA GLY A 79 -11.49 -27.01 28.83
C GLY A 79 -10.77 -25.91 28.03
N LYS A 80 -9.85 -26.28 27.13
CA LYS A 80 -9.22 -25.31 26.22
C LYS A 80 -10.12 -25.04 25.03
N VAL A 81 -10.19 -23.78 24.62
CA VAL A 81 -11.04 -23.31 23.54
C VAL A 81 -10.20 -22.85 22.35
N VAL A 82 -10.60 -23.23 21.15
CA VAL A 82 -10.06 -22.75 19.87
C VAL A 82 -11.22 -22.21 19.04
N GLN A 83 -11.17 -20.94 18.65
CA GLN A 83 -12.12 -20.37 17.69
C GLN A 83 -11.49 -20.37 16.30
N VAL A 84 -12.05 -21.12 15.36
CA VAL A 84 -11.67 -21.09 13.96
C VAL A 84 -12.53 -20.07 13.24
N ILE A 85 -11.89 -19.07 12.67
CA ILE A 85 -12.54 -18.00 11.92
C ILE A 85 -12.14 -18.15 10.45
N ALA A 86 -13.07 -18.61 9.62
CA ALA A 86 -12.79 -18.81 8.21
C ALA A 86 -13.08 -17.53 7.41
N SER A 87 -12.28 -17.27 6.37
CA SER A 87 -12.40 -16.09 5.52
C SER A 87 -12.67 -16.44 4.05
N HIS A 88 -13.54 -15.69 3.38
CA HIS A 88 -13.69 -15.80 1.92
C HIS A 88 -12.41 -15.28 1.23
N GLY A 89 -11.91 -14.11 1.65
CA GLY A 89 -10.71 -13.47 1.12
C GLY A 89 -9.42 -13.76 1.91
N PRO A 90 -8.34 -13.00 1.65
CA PRO A 90 -7.12 -13.02 2.45
C PRO A 90 -7.42 -12.70 3.92
N PRO A 91 -6.73 -13.35 4.88
CA PRO A 91 -6.98 -13.18 6.30
C PRO A 91 -6.65 -11.77 6.81
N MET A 92 -6.01 -10.89 6.02
CA MET A 92 -5.66 -9.52 6.44
C MET A 92 -6.88 -8.68 6.82
N ASP A 93 -8.02 -8.86 6.14
CA ASP A 93 -9.28 -8.24 6.55
C ASP A 93 -9.57 -8.55 8.01
N ILE A 94 -9.43 -9.83 8.37
CA ILE A 94 -9.74 -10.31 9.70
C ILE A 94 -8.63 -10.01 10.70
N ILE A 95 -7.36 -10.09 10.32
CA ILE A 95 -6.21 -9.74 11.18
C ILE A 95 -6.22 -8.24 11.53
N LEU A 96 -6.69 -7.38 10.62
CA LEU A 96 -6.84 -5.95 10.94
C LEU A 96 -8.06 -5.69 11.85
N GLY A 97 -9.07 -6.56 11.80
CA GLY A 97 -10.22 -6.53 12.71
C GLY A 97 -10.01 -7.25 14.06
N PHE A 98 -9.06 -8.18 14.14
CA PHE A 98 -8.87 -9.11 15.26
C PHE A 98 -7.41 -9.51 15.50
N HIS A 99 -7.04 -9.80 16.75
CA HIS A 99 -5.66 -10.06 17.17
C HIS A 99 -5.23 -11.54 17.09
N SER A 100 -5.20 -12.18 15.91
CA SER A 100 -4.94 -13.64 15.90
C SER A 100 -4.40 -14.26 14.60
N SER A 101 -4.11 -15.57 14.70
CA SER A 101 -3.10 -16.35 13.96
C SER A 101 -3.58 -17.02 12.66
N TYR A 102 -2.76 -17.09 11.62
CA TYR A 102 -2.91 -17.95 10.42
C TYR A 102 -1.83 -19.06 10.44
N TYR A 103 -1.50 -19.72 9.32
CA TYR A 103 -0.29 -20.60 9.19
C TYR A 103 1.01 -19.98 9.75
N PHE A 104 1.03 -18.65 9.86
CA PHE A 104 1.90 -17.90 10.73
C PHE A 104 1.04 -17.15 11.74
N ALA A 105 1.47 -17.05 13.00
CA ALA A 105 0.88 -16.12 13.93
C ALA A 105 1.39 -14.71 13.60
N TYR A 106 0.47 -13.83 13.22
CA TYR A 106 0.77 -12.43 12.97
C TYR A 106 0.37 -11.61 14.19
N CYS A 107 1.23 -10.69 14.58
CA CYS A 107 0.87 -9.66 15.53
C CYS A 107 1.27 -8.32 14.92
N LEU A 108 0.27 -7.55 14.52
CA LEU A 108 0.47 -6.17 14.07
C LEU A 108 0.67 -5.33 15.33
N TYR A 109 1.79 -4.61 15.42
CA TYR A 109 2.16 -3.81 16.60
C TYR A 109 2.37 -4.60 17.90
N PRO A 110 3.22 -5.64 17.91
CA PRO A 110 3.35 -6.54 19.05
C PRO A 110 3.90 -5.85 20.30
N SER A 111 4.85 -4.91 20.14
CA SER A 111 5.33 -4.10 21.25
C SER A 111 4.20 -3.28 21.88
N THR A 112 3.43 -2.57 21.04
CA THR A 112 2.27 -1.79 21.45
C THR A 112 1.20 -2.63 22.14
N THR A 113 0.81 -3.75 21.52
CA THR A 113 -0.31 -4.57 21.98
C THR A 113 0.04 -5.45 23.16
N ILE A 114 1.22 -6.06 23.18
CA ILE A 114 1.58 -7.07 24.20
C ILE A 114 2.31 -6.43 25.37
N ARG A 115 3.33 -5.61 25.12
CA ARG A 115 4.14 -4.99 26.18
C ARG A 115 3.41 -3.82 26.80
N ASP A 116 2.93 -2.91 25.96
CA ASP A 116 2.40 -1.61 26.43
C ASP A 116 0.87 -1.66 26.68
N ARG A 117 0.22 -2.79 26.34
CA ARG A 117 -1.24 -3.00 26.43
C ARG A 117 -2.02 -1.87 25.82
N VAL A 118 -1.60 -1.43 24.65
CA VAL A 118 -2.25 -0.38 23.88
C VAL A 118 -2.83 -1.02 22.62
N SER A 119 -4.08 -0.68 22.30
CA SER A 119 -4.70 -1.03 21.03
C SER A 119 -5.35 0.21 20.42
N VAL A 120 -5.68 0.15 19.14
CA VAL A 120 -6.34 1.26 18.45
C VAL A 120 -7.84 0.97 18.41
N ALA A 121 -8.67 1.96 18.70
CA ALA A 121 -10.12 1.83 18.66
C ALA A 121 -10.59 1.88 17.20
N HIS A 122 -11.05 0.76 16.65
CA HIS A 122 -11.66 0.74 15.32
C HIS A 122 -12.92 1.61 15.30
N ILE A 123 -13.14 2.36 14.23
CA ILE A 123 -14.36 3.16 14.08
C ILE A 123 -15.53 2.23 13.80
N GLY A 124 -16.52 2.30 14.67
CA GLY A 124 -17.74 1.53 14.59
C GLY A 124 -18.58 1.78 15.84
N ASP A 125 -19.84 2.12 15.63
CA ASP A 125 -20.86 2.27 16.65
C ASP A 125 -21.70 0.99 16.81
N ASP A 126 -21.45 -0.03 15.98
CA ASP A 126 -22.11 -1.31 16.11
C ASP A 126 -21.78 -1.97 17.45
N MET A 127 -22.77 -2.70 17.98
CA MET A 127 -22.68 -3.31 19.31
C MET A 127 -21.50 -4.29 19.44
N ASN A 128 -21.04 -4.91 18.35
CA ASN A 128 -19.90 -5.83 18.41
C ASN A 128 -18.59 -5.05 18.55
N THR A 129 -18.40 -3.96 17.80
CA THR A 129 -17.24 -3.07 17.96
C THR A 129 -17.19 -2.45 19.35
N VAL A 130 -18.33 -2.01 19.89
CA VAL A 130 -18.43 -1.50 21.28
C VAL A 130 -18.02 -2.58 22.29
N ARG A 131 -18.64 -3.76 22.22
CA ARG A 131 -18.34 -4.89 23.13
C ARG A 131 -16.88 -5.34 23.04
N ALA A 132 -16.30 -5.37 21.84
CA ALA A 132 -14.91 -5.72 21.66
C ALA A 132 -13.98 -4.71 22.36
N ARG A 133 -14.24 -3.40 22.23
CA ARG A 133 -13.49 -2.35 22.93
C ARG A 133 -13.60 -2.51 24.44
N GLU A 134 -14.81 -2.62 24.97
CA GLU A 134 -15.06 -2.80 26.41
C GLU A 134 -14.38 -4.06 26.96
N LYS A 135 -14.42 -5.16 26.20
CA LYS A 135 -13.73 -6.42 26.56
C LYS A 135 -12.23 -6.21 26.74
N TRP A 136 -11.58 -5.49 25.84
CA TRP A 136 -10.13 -5.24 25.92
C TRP A 136 -9.77 -4.21 27.00
N GLU A 137 -10.57 -3.16 27.15
CA GLU A 137 -10.42 -2.18 28.23
C GLU A 137 -10.53 -2.85 29.60
N HIS A 138 -11.53 -3.72 29.79
CA HIS A 138 -11.70 -4.48 31.03
C HIS A 138 -10.52 -5.43 31.32
N ARG A 139 -9.83 -5.91 30.27
CA ARG A 139 -8.60 -6.71 30.40
C ARG A 139 -7.35 -5.85 30.67
N GLY A 140 -7.51 -4.52 30.72
CA GLY A 140 -6.45 -3.57 31.03
C GLY A 140 -5.71 -3.02 29.82
N TRP A 141 -6.31 -3.09 28.62
CA TRP A 141 -5.78 -2.41 27.44
C TRP A 141 -6.27 -0.97 27.40
N ARG A 142 -5.43 -0.06 26.91
CA ARG A 142 -5.81 1.33 26.62
C ARG A 142 -6.13 1.45 25.13
N MET A 143 -7.36 1.88 24.83
CA MET A 143 -7.82 2.08 23.46
C MET A 143 -7.49 3.50 23.01
N LEU A 144 -6.67 3.64 21.96
CA LEU A 144 -6.31 4.92 21.38
C LEU A 144 -7.25 5.28 20.24
N LYS A 145 -7.67 6.54 20.20
CA LYS A 145 -8.60 7.08 19.20
C LYS A 145 -7.93 8.02 18.20
N GLU A 146 -6.66 8.33 18.41
CA GLU A 146 -5.91 9.30 17.62
C GLU A 146 -4.53 8.74 17.23
N SER A 147 -3.95 9.33 16.18
CA SER A 147 -2.60 9.02 15.74
C SER A 147 -1.61 9.34 16.85
N THR A 148 -0.77 8.37 17.21
CA THR A 148 0.29 8.57 18.19
C THR A 148 1.60 7.98 17.70
N SER A 149 2.69 8.70 17.98
CA SER A 149 4.04 8.20 17.76
C SER A 149 4.87 8.43 19.02
N SER A 150 5.33 7.35 19.63
CA SER A 150 6.42 7.37 20.59
C SER A 150 7.50 6.40 20.15
N ALA A 151 8.68 6.45 20.77
CA ALA A 151 9.78 5.53 20.47
C ALA A 151 9.41 4.03 20.62
N HIS A 152 8.26 3.74 21.23
CA HIS A 152 7.78 2.40 21.54
C HIS A 152 6.40 2.08 20.95
N LEU A 153 5.72 3.10 20.42
CA LEU A 153 4.37 3.03 19.87
C LEU A 153 4.39 3.72 18.50
N ASP A 154 4.52 2.96 17.42
CA ASP A 154 4.41 3.53 16.07
C ASP A 154 3.04 3.20 15.49
N LEU A 155 2.04 4.01 15.85
CA LEU A 155 0.66 3.97 15.35
C LEU A 155 0.37 5.17 14.44
N ARG A 156 1.38 5.65 13.72
CA ARG A 156 1.23 6.78 12.79
C ARG A 156 0.45 6.39 11.55
N THR A 157 -0.05 7.40 10.86
CA THR A 157 -0.59 7.32 9.51
C THR A 157 0.51 7.06 8.47
N VAL A 158 1.19 5.92 8.58
CA VAL A 158 2.25 5.49 7.66
C VAL A 158 1.90 4.13 7.05
N ASN A 159 2.39 3.88 5.84
CA ASN A 159 2.31 2.54 5.27
C ASN A 159 3.20 1.59 6.06
N ARG A 160 2.63 0.44 6.42
CA ARG A 160 3.26 -0.66 7.12
C ARG A 160 3.11 -1.91 6.33
N TYR A 161 3.96 -2.89 6.59
CA TYR A 161 4.05 -4.12 5.82
C TYR A 161 4.15 -5.30 6.77
N VAL A 162 3.54 -6.43 6.39
CA VAL A 162 3.65 -7.65 7.20
C VAL A 162 5.10 -8.11 7.18
N GLY A 163 5.72 -8.22 8.35
CA GLY A 163 7.13 -8.55 8.50
C GLY A 163 8.07 -7.33 8.56
N ASP A 164 7.55 -6.11 8.65
CA ASP A 164 8.36 -4.94 9.04
C ASP A 164 8.86 -5.07 10.50
N CYS A 165 9.73 -4.15 10.93
CA CYS A 165 10.27 -4.19 12.31
C CYS A 165 9.22 -3.93 13.41
N TYR A 166 7.98 -3.64 13.05
CA TYR A 166 6.88 -3.36 13.96
C TYR A 166 5.75 -4.39 13.88
N SER A 167 5.98 -5.52 13.22
CA SER A 167 5.08 -6.65 13.16
C SER A 167 5.85 -7.91 13.55
N TRP A 168 5.19 -8.82 14.25
CA TRP A 168 5.73 -10.16 14.45
C TRP A 168 5.09 -11.10 13.46
N ARG A 169 5.92 -11.99 12.94
CA ARG A 169 5.51 -13.11 12.11
C ARG A 169 6.16 -14.36 12.67
N ILE A 170 5.38 -15.16 13.38
CA ILE A 170 5.86 -16.39 14.00
C ILE A 170 5.41 -17.57 13.13
N PRO A 171 6.33 -18.34 12.51
CA PRO A 171 5.96 -19.56 11.81
C PRO A 171 5.28 -20.53 12.75
N CYS A 172 4.14 -21.11 12.39
CA CYS A 172 3.45 -22.11 13.22
C CYS A 172 3.92 -23.55 12.92
N GLU A 173 5.13 -23.73 12.40
CA GLU A 173 5.70 -25.05 12.09
C GLU A 173 6.33 -25.68 13.34
N GLY A 174 5.90 -26.89 13.70
CA GLY A 174 6.52 -27.69 14.78
C GLY A 174 6.12 -27.27 16.21
N GLN A 175 6.59 -28.05 17.20
CA GLN A 175 6.51 -27.67 18.62
C GLN A 175 7.33 -26.39 18.84
N LEU A 176 6.65 -25.24 18.81
CA LEU A 176 7.25 -23.96 19.17
C LEU A 176 7.75 -24.02 20.61
N THR A 177 9.05 -23.91 20.79
CA THR A 177 9.67 -23.57 22.08
C THR A 177 9.69 -22.05 22.24
N LEU A 178 9.79 -21.58 23.48
CA LEU A 178 9.85 -20.12 23.75
C LEU A 178 11.06 -19.45 23.07
N ASP A 179 12.11 -20.22 22.81
CA ASP A 179 13.35 -19.76 22.17
C ASP A 179 13.16 -19.54 20.66
N ASP A 180 12.25 -20.27 20.01
CA ASP A 180 11.91 -20.09 18.58
C ASP A 180 11.20 -18.74 18.31
N VAL A 181 10.52 -18.20 19.32
CA VAL A 181 9.87 -16.87 19.25
C VAL A 181 10.91 -15.75 19.17
N LEU A 182 12.10 -15.96 19.73
CA LEU A 182 13.18 -14.97 19.78
C LEU A 182 14.15 -15.08 18.59
N ILE A 183 14.18 -16.22 17.89
CA ILE A 183 15.12 -16.49 16.80
C ILE A 183 14.34 -16.81 15.52
N HIS A 184 14.05 -15.78 14.72
CA HIS A 184 13.39 -15.95 13.42
C HIS A 184 14.29 -16.70 12.41
N SER A 185 14.06 -18.01 12.22
CA SER A 185 14.52 -18.72 11.01
C SER A 185 13.39 -18.81 9.98
N PRO A 186 13.62 -18.40 8.71
CA PRO A 186 12.60 -18.48 7.66
C PRO A 186 12.43 -19.92 7.15
N SER A 187 11.23 -20.49 7.32
CA SER A 187 10.85 -21.79 6.74
C SER A 187 10.45 -21.68 5.25
N ARG A 188 10.26 -22.84 4.60
CA ARG A 188 10.06 -23.00 3.14
C ARG A 188 8.63 -22.73 2.63
N LEU A 189 7.66 -22.42 3.50
CA LEU A 189 6.31 -22.10 3.06
C LEU A 189 6.22 -20.65 2.57
N THR A 190 5.63 -20.45 1.38
CA THR A 190 5.38 -19.13 0.83
C THR A 190 4.36 -18.41 1.71
N ASP A 191 4.85 -17.47 2.52
CA ASP A 191 4.03 -16.55 3.29
C ASP A 191 3.29 -15.61 2.34
N VAL A 192 2.02 -15.94 2.09
CA VAL A 192 1.12 -15.16 1.23
C VAL A 192 0.85 -13.75 1.77
N LEU A 193 1.12 -13.47 3.05
CA LEU A 193 0.89 -12.16 3.65
C LEU A 193 2.12 -11.25 3.65
N LYS A 194 3.33 -11.78 3.39
CA LYS A 194 4.64 -11.09 3.55
C LYS A 194 4.80 -9.72 2.85
N ALA A 195 3.94 -9.34 1.92
CA ALA A 195 3.93 -7.94 1.45
C ALA A 195 2.54 -7.36 1.28
N HIS A 196 1.59 -7.81 2.09
CA HIS A 196 0.41 -7.00 2.35
C HIS A 196 0.86 -5.76 3.11
N SER A 197 0.36 -4.60 2.67
CA SER A 197 0.58 -3.34 3.37
C SER A 197 -0.70 -2.86 4.01
N TRP A 198 -0.59 -2.15 5.13
CA TRP A 198 -1.71 -1.42 5.72
C TRP A 198 -1.28 -0.04 6.21
N GLN A 199 -2.24 0.87 6.29
CA GLN A 199 -2.09 2.21 6.84
C GLN A 199 -3.28 2.49 7.74
N LEU A 200 -3.02 2.98 8.95
CA LEU A 200 -4.07 3.48 9.83
C LEU A 200 -4.40 4.91 9.45
N LEU A 201 -5.68 5.22 9.24
CA LEU A 201 -6.18 6.56 9.02
C LEU A 201 -7.01 7.01 10.21
N TYR A 202 -6.70 8.19 10.73
CA TYR A 202 -7.41 8.82 11.85
C TYR A 202 -8.19 10.03 11.32
N PRO A 203 -9.52 9.94 11.17
CA PRO A 203 -10.32 11.07 10.71
C PRO A 203 -10.31 12.20 11.75
N HIS A 204 -10.02 13.42 11.31
CA HIS A 204 -9.71 14.54 12.20
C HIS A 204 -10.91 15.26 12.81
N LEU A 205 -12.16 14.95 12.43
CA LEU A 205 -13.25 15.91 12.63
C LEU A 205 -14.47 15.41 13.42
N PHE A 206 -14.89 14.14 13.33
CA PHE A 206 -16.14 13.71 14.00
C PHE A 206 -16.20 12.26 14.49
N ASP A 207 -15.23 11.42 14.15
CA ASP A 207 -15.24 10.00 14.52
C ASP A 207 -14.06 9.67 15.44
N ASP A 208 -14.36 9.12 16.62
CA ASP A 208 -13.36 8.57 17.53
C ASP A 208 -12.86 7.21 17.01
N GLY A 209 -11.63 7.15 16.52
CA GLY A 209 -10.96 5.89 16.17
C GLY A 209 -10.12 5.94 14.89
N PHE A 210 -9.92 4.77 14.27
CA PHE A 210 -9.25 4.65 12.97
C PHE A 210 -10.07 3.82 11.96
N TYR A 211 -9.74 4.02 10.68
CA TYR A 211 -9.97 3.04 9.61
C TYR A 211 -8.63 2.50 9.12
N ALA A 212 -8.55 1.22 8.79
CA ALA A 212 -7.37 0.67 8.11
C ALA A 212 -7.61 0.67 6.60
N ILE A 213 -6.67 1.26 5.86
CA ILE A 213 -6.51 0.98 4.45
C ILE A 213 -5.48 -0.12 4.31
N TYR A 214 -5.73 -1.11 3.46
CA TYR A 214 -4.70 -2.08 3.13
C TYR A 214 -4.66 -2.32 1.62
N ALA A 215 -3.51 -2.77 1.14
CA ALA A 215 -3.31 -3.17 -0.25
C ALA A 215 -2.78 -4.60 -0.32
N TRP A 216 -3.34 -5.37 -1.25
CA TRP A 216 -2.89 -6.71 -1.57
C TRP A 216 -1.87 -6.64 -2.69
N LEU A 217 -0.58 -6.65 -2.35
CA LEU A 217 0.47 -6.51 -3.36
C LEU A 217 1.01 -7.86 -3.87
N LEU A 218 0.67 -8.99 -3.21
CA LEU A 218 1.24 -10.31 -3.56
C LEU A 218 0.20 -11.44 -3.52
N LEU A 219 -0.63 -11.54 -4.55
CA LEU A 219 -1.16 -12.84 -4.92
C LEU A 219 -0.09 -13.55 -5.78
N PRO A 220 0.27 -14.82 -5.52
CA PRO A 220 1.23 -15.55 -6.38
C PRO A 220 0.90 -15.49 -7.87
N PRO A 221 -0.39 -15.52 -8.30
CA PRO A 221 -0.78 -15.22 -9.68
C PRO A 221 -0.31 -13.84 -10.14
N PHE A 222 -0.59 -12.79 -9.38
CA PHE A 222 -0.17 -11.43 -9.70
C PHE A 222 1.36 -11.28 -9.76
N GLN A 223 2.12 -11.93 -8.86
CA GLN A 223 3.58 -11.92 -8.93
C GLN A 223 4.10 -12.56 -10.21
N LYS A 224 3.50 -13.69 -10.61
CA LYS A 224 3.83 -14.37 -11.87
C LYS A 224 3.53 -13.45 -13.06
N ILE A 225 2.33 -12.88 -13.10
CA ILE A 225 1.88 -11.95 -14.15
C ILE A 225 2.81 -10.74 -14.22
N TYR A 226 3.12 -10.11 -13.08
CA TYR A 226 4.05 -8.98 -13.01
C TYR A 226 5.45 -9.38 -13.51
N GLY A 227 5.96 -10.54 -13.11
CA GLY A 227 7.24 -11.05 -13.58
C GLY A 227 7.28 -11.24 -15.10
N GLU A 228 6.22 -11.80 -15.68
CA GLU A 228 6.06 -11.97 -17.13
C GLU A 228 5.96 -10.62 -17.86
N VAL A 229 5.17 -9.69 -17.34
CA VAL A 229 5.01 -8.34 -17.90
C VAL A 229 6.33 -7.57 -17.83
N VAL A 230 7.01 -7.55 -16.68
CA VAL A 230 8.31 -6.88 -16.50
C VAL A 230 9.36 -7.47 -17.43
N ALA A 231 9.37 -8.79 -17.63
CA ALA A 231 10.30 -9.43 -18.56
C ALA A 231 10.12 -8.95 -20.01
N LYS A 232 8.88 -8.65 -20.44
CA LYS A 232 8.61 -8.10 -21.79
C LYS A 232 9.14 -6.68 -21.96
N VAL A 233 9.18 -5.88 -20.90
CA VAL A 233 9.57 -4.46 -20.97
C VAL A 233 11.01 -4.16 -20.55
N ARG A 234 11.70 -5.12 -19.91
CA ARG A 234 13.08 -4.96 -19.43
C ARG A 234 14.07 -4.53 -20.51
N ASN A 235 13.84 -4.92 -21.76
CA ASN A 235 14.74 -4.63 -22.88
C ASN A 235 14.32 -3.40 -23.71
N LEU A 236 13.31 -2.65 -23.26
CA LEU A 236 12.96 -1.40 -23.91
C LEU A 236 14.09 -0.38 -23.74
N PRO A 237 14.32 0.51 -24.72
CA PRO A 237 15.32 1.56 -24.58
C PRO A 237 15.00 2.47 -23.39
N ASN A 238 16.02 3.18 -22.92
CA ASN A 238 15.92 4.21 -21.87
C ASN A 238 15.40 3.69 -20.52
N GLN A 239 15.67 2.43 -20.18
CA GLN A 239 15.46 1.95 -18.81
C GLN A 239 16.36 2.72 -17.86
N LEU A 240 15.74 3.39 -16.87
CA LEU A 240 16.50 4.16 -15.89
C LEU A 240 17.47 3.28 -15.09
N ALA A 241 17.10 2.02 -14.84
CA ALA A 241 17.95 1.06 -14.15
C ALA A 241 19.26 0.72 -14.90
N GLY A 242 19.39 1.10 -16.17
CA GLY A 242 20.61 0.94 -16.95
C GLY A 242 21.75 1.88 -16.55
N PHE A 243 21.46 2.95 -15.80
CA PHE A 243 22.45 3.96 -15.38
C PHE A 243 22.81 3.81 -13.90
N ASP A 244 23.25 2.61 -13.54
CA ASP A 244 23.46 2.16 -12.16
C ASP A 244 24.69 2.74 -11.44
N SER A 245 25.33 3.77 -12.00
CA SER A 245 26.48 4.45 -11.41
C SER A 245 26.56 5.92 -11.85
N SER A 246 27.16 6.77 -11.01
CA SER A 246 27.36 8.18 -11.34
C SER A 246 28.25 8.38 -12.57
N GLN A 247 29.18 7.45 -12.82
CA GLN A 247 30.02 7.46 -14.02
C GLN A 247 29.18 7.20 -15.28
N ALA A 248 28.34 6.16 -15.28
CA ALA A 248 27.46 5.87 -16.41
C ALA A 248 26.52 7.04 -16.72
N ILE A 249 26.01 7.72 -15.70
CA ILE A 249 25.20 8.95 -15.87
C ILE A 249 26.03 10.07 -16.52
N ALA A 250 27.22 10.37 -16.00
CA ALA A 250 28.05 11.47 -16.50
C ALA A 250 28.60 11.23 -17.92
N GLU A 251 28.77 9.96 -18.31
CA GLU A 251 29.19 9.58 -19.67
C GLU A 251 28.03 9.65 -20.67
N ALA A 252 26.83 9.25 -20.24
CA ALA A 252 25.66 9.18 -21.12
C ALA A 252 24.94 10.53 -21.30
N PHE A 253 25.10 11.47 -20.36
CA PHE A 253 24.28 12.66 -20.32
C PHE A 253 25.04 13.96 -20.11
N ILE A 254 24.43 15.04 -20.60
CA ILE A 254 24.77 16.42 -20.31
C ILE A 254 23.56 17.12 -19.69
N VAL A 255 23.83 18.22 -18.98
CA VAL A 255 22.78 19.04 -18.38
C VAL A 255 22.55 20.26 -19.26
N ASP A 256 21.35 20.42 -19.79
CA ASP A 256 20.94 21.64 -20.50
C ASP A 256 20.08 22.51 -19.58
N TYR A 257 20.56 23.72 -19.39
CA TYR A 257 19.91 24.81 -18.64
C TYR A 257 20.02 26.14 -19.40
N GLN A 258 20.54 26.14 -20.64
CA GLN A 258 20.78 27.37 -21.38
C GLN A 258 19.51 27.93 -22.02
N ASN A 259 18.53 27.05 -22.25
CA ASN A 259 17.30 27.36 -22.97
C ASN A 259 16.08 27.58 -22.06
N SER A 260 16.24 27.50 -20.74
CA SER A 260 15.14 27.67 -19.79
C SER A 260 15.59 28.40 -18.53
N ASP A 261 14.86 29.48 -18.19
CA ASP A 261 15.10 30.23 -16.94
C ASP A 261 14.62 29.46 -15.69
N ASP A 262 13.74 28.46 -15.88
CA ASP A 262 12.98 27.82 -14.79
C ASP A 262 13.19 26.29 -14.70
N PHE A 263 13.80 25.67 -15.72
CA PHE A 263 13.94 24.22 -15.81
C PHE A 263 15.36 23.81 -16.18
N VAL A 264 15.73 22.65 -15.67
CA VAL A 264 16.99 21.98 -15.99
C VAL A 264 16.62 20.57 -16.40
N PHE A 265 17.05 20.15 -17.58
CA PHE A 265 16.78 18.82 -18.10
C PHE A 265 18.09 18.08 -18.42
N VAL A 266 17.96 16.75 -18.46
CA VAL A 266 19.04 15.85 -18.84
C VAL A 266 18.89 15.59 -20.34
N ALA A 267 19.94 15.88 -21.09
CA ALA A 267 20.01 15.57 -22.51
C ALA A 267 21.04 14.46 -22.75
N ASN A 268 20.80 13.64 -23.77
CA ASN A 268 21.76 12.64 -24.21
C ASN A 268 23.07 13.33 -24.65
N ALA A 269 24.22 12.86 -24.19
CA ALA A 269 25.50 13.47 -24.51
C ALA A 269 25.87 13.36 -26.00
N GLU A 270 25.37 12.34 -26.71
CA GLU A 270 25.65 12.11 -28.12
C GLU A 270 24.67 12.87 -29.03
N SER A 271 23.37 12.79 -28.77
CA SER A 271 22.35 13.43 -29.62
C SER A 271 22.06 14.88 -29.24
N GLY A 272 22.29 15.26 -27.98
CA GLY A 272 21.88 16.55 -27.41
C GLY A 272 20.36 16.67 -27.21
N GLU A 273 19.60 15.60 -27.43
CA GLU A 273 18.15 15.59 -27.26
C GLU A 273 17.76 15.29 -25.80
N GLU A 274 16.62 15.84 -25.37
CA GLU A 274 16.04 15.55 -24.05
C GLU A 274 15.71 14.05 -23.92
N GLU A 275 16.10 13.46 -22.79
CA GLU A 275 15.91 12.03 -22.54
C GLU A 275 14.71 11.75 -21.63
N VAL A 276 13.85 10.84 -22.09
CA VAL A 276 12.71 10.34 -21.33
C VAL A 276 13.00 8.93 -20.84
N PHE A 277 13.08 8.79 -19.53
CA PHE A 277 13.40 7.52 -18.87
C PHE A 277 12.16 6.69 -18.54
N GLN A 278 12.33 5.37 -18.58
CA GLN A 278 11.29 4.41 -18.20
C GLN A 278 11.59 3.80 -16.83
N VAL A 279 10.53 3.68 -16.01
CA VAL A 279 10.55 3.00 -14.71
C VAL A 279 9.33 2.12 -14.61
N HIS A 280 9.53 0.84 -14.30
CA HIS A 280 8.45 -0.16 -14.21
C HIS A 280 8.11 -0.50 -12.77
N GLY A 281 6.89 -0.21 -12.33
CA GLY A 281 6.40 -0.56 -11.00
C GLY A 281 4.88 -0.71 -10.99
N ILE A 282 4.33 -1.07 -9.84
CA ILE A 282 2.88 -1.10 -9.64
C ILE A 282 2.43 0.27 -9.21
N ILE A 283 1.45 0.83 -9.91
CA ILE A 283 0.79 2.06 -9.48
C ILE A 283 -0.01 1.74 -8.21
N SER A 284 0.50 2.15 -7.05
CA SER A 284 -0.20 1.99 -5.77
C SER A 284 -1.17 3.14 -5.50
N GLU A 285 -0.87 4.32 -6.03
CA GLU A 285 -1.63 5.53 -5.72
C GLU A 285 -1.51 6.56 -6.85
N THR A 286 -2.62 7.20 -7.20
CA THR A 286 -2.64 8.44 -7.98
C THR A 286 -3.48 9.47 -7.23
N ARG A 287 -2.93 10.66 -6.98
CA ARG A 287 -3.67 11.76 -6.34
C ARG A 287 -3.60 13.01 -7.19
N LEU A 288 -4.76 13.63 -7.34
CA LEU A 288 -4.87 15.01 -7.75
C LEU A 288 -4.92 15.90 -6.50
N PRO A 289 -4.37 17.12 -6.55
CA PRO A 289 -4.44 18.02 -5.40
C PRO A 289 -5.91 18.42 -5.17
N PRO A 290 -6.33 18.64 -3.91
CA PRO A 290 -7.68 19.08 -3.62
C PRO A 290 -7.92 20.48 -4.19
N VAL A 291 -8.84 20.60 -5.14
CA VAL A 291 -9.25 21.90 -5.70
C VAL A 291 -10.53 22.33 -4.97
N GLN A 292 -10.41 23.29 -4.04
CA GLN A 292 -11.55 23.76 -3.25
C GLN A 292 -12.47 24.67 -4.07
N LYS A 293 -13.76 24.33 -4.13
CA LYS A 293 -14.79 25.14 -4.79
C LYS A 293 -14.93 26.49 -4.09
N GLY A 294 -14.79 27.58 -4.84
CA GLY A 294 -15.09 28.94 -4.38
C GLY A 294 -13.92 29.76 -3.85
N ASN A 295 -12.77 29.14 -3.60
CA ASN A 295 -11.53 29.88 -3.38
C ASN A 295 -10.91 30.19 -4.74
N ARG A 296 -10.90 31.48 -5.14
CA ARG A 296 -10.04 31.92 -6.23
C ARG A 296 -8.62 31.59 -5.81
N CYS A 297 -8.05 30.53 -6.38
CA CYS A 297 -6.69 30.14 -6.09
C CYS A 297 -5.80 31.31 -6.52
N SER A 298 -5.09 31.91 -5.57
CA SER A 298 -4.11 32.95 -5.90
C SER A 298 -3.07 32.34 -6.84
N SER A 299 -2.42 33.16 -7.66
CA SER A 299 -1.33 32.70 -8.55
C SER A 299 -0.25 31.93 -7.78
N VAL A 300 0.04 32.34 -6.54
CA VAL A 300 0.98 31.67 -5.62
C VAL A 300 0.48 30.31 -5.14
N SER A 301 -0.84 30.13 -4.99
CA SER A 301 -1.41 28.84 -4.60
C SER A 301 -1.46 27.84 -5.76
N MET A 302 -1.53 28.32 -7.00
CA MET A 302 -1.68 27.49 -8.20
C MET A 302 -0.37 26.81 -8.62
N THR A 303 0.77 27.48 -8.46
CA THR A 303 2.09 26.89 -8.74
C THR A 303 2.44 25.74 -7.78
N GLY A 304 1.79 25.69 -6.62
CA GLY A 304 1.92 24.59 -5.65
C GLY A 304 0.95 23.43 -5.86
N LEU A 305 0.04 23.50 -6.84
CA LEU A 305 -0.85 22.39 -7.15
C LEU A 305 -0.07 21.30 -7.86
N VAL A 306 0.16 20.19 -7.15
CA VAL A 306 0.87 19.03 -7.66
C VAL A 306 -0.01 17.80 -7.65
N GLN A 307 0.09 17.00 -8.69
CA GLN A 307 -0.41 15.64 -8.73
C GLN A 307 0.70 14.68 -8.33
N THR A 308 0.34 13.55 -7.73
CA THR A 308 1.29 12.54 -7.26
C THR A 308 0.95 11.18 -7.84
N VAL A 309 1.95 10.45 -8.33
CA VAL A 309 1.84 9.05 -8.75
C VAL A 309 2.86 8.23 -7.99
N LYS A 310 2.38 7.23 -7.26
CA LYS A 310 3.22 6.37 -6.43
C LYS A 310 3.35 5.00 -7.06
N LEU A 311 4.58 4.62 -7.37
CA LEU A 311 4.95 3.29 -7.78
C LEU A 311 5.51 2.51 -6.60
N VAL A 312 5.14 1.24 -6.51
CA VAL A 312 5.72 0.28 -5.57
C VAL A 312 6.28 -0.93 -6.32
N SER A 313 7.28 -1.55 -5.72
CA SER A 313 7.87 -2.79 -6.22
C SER A 313 7.22 -4.02 -5.58
N ILE A 314 7.05 -5.07 -6.38
CA ILE A 314 6.92 -6.44 -5.90
C ILE A 314 8.30 -6.93 -5.43
N GLU A 315 8.37 -7.53 -4.23
CA GLU A 315 9.57 -8.22 -3.73
C GLU A 315 10.87 -7.36 -3.80
N ASP A 316 12.02 -8.03 -3.86
CA ASP A 316 13.35 -7.43 -3.99
C ASP A 316 13.70 -7.18 -5.47
N ASN A 317 12.76 -6.63 -6.26
CA ASN A 317 13.01 -6.29 -7.67
C ASN A 317 14.26 -5.39 -7.77
N GLN A 318 15.34 -5.96 -8.29
CA GLN A 318 16.62 -5.29 -8.37
C GLN A 318 16.55 -4.11 -9.35
N GLU A 319 15.81 -4.24 -10.45
CA GLU A 319 15.65 -3.21 -11.47
C GLU A 319 14.95 -1.97 -10.87
N PHE A 320 13.85 -2.16 -10.14
CA PHE A 320 13.15 -1.05 -9.47
C PHE A 320 14.04 -0.36 -8.41
N ARG A 321 14.78 -1.15 -7.62
CA ARG A 321 15.73 -0.61 -6.63
C ARG A 321 16.85 0.18 -7.30
N THR A 322 17.42 -0.36 -8.38
CA THR A 322 18.46 0.34 -9.15
C THR A 322 17.91 1.61 -9.77
N ALA A 323 16.69 1.61 -10.31
CA ALA A 323 16.03 2.82 -10.80
C ALA A 323 15.87 3.87 -9.68
N ALA A 324 15.38 3.49 -8.50
CA ALA A 324 15.24 4.40 -7.36
C ALA A 324 16.57 5.04 -6.93
N VAL A 325 17.65 4.25 -6.89
CA VAL A 325 19.01 4.75 -6.60
C VAL A 325 19.50 5.66 -7.73
N THR A 326 19.23 5.30 -8.97
CA THR A 326 19.63 6.07 -10.16
C THR A 326 18.95 7.45 -10.19
N ILE A 327 17.67 7.56 -9.82
CA ILE A 327 16.99 8.85 -9.70
C ILE A 327 17.72 9.77 -8.72
N SER A 328 18.14 9.25 -7.56
CA SER A 328 18.89 10.04 -6.59
C SER A 328 20.22 10.53 -7.15
N ARG A 329 20.95 9.68 -7.87
CA ARG A 329 22.22 10.06 -8.52
C ARG A 329 22.02 11.05 -9.65
N MET A 330 20.94 10.93 -10.42
CA MET A 330 20.56 11.93 -11.43
C MET A 330 20.31 13.30 -10.80
N CYS A 331 19.65 13.35 -9.64
CA CYS A 331 19.46 14.61 -8.91
C CYS A 331 20.79 15.20 -8.45
N GLU A 332 21.70 14.37 -7.93
CA GLU A 332 23.05 14.80 -7.56
C GLU A 332 23.83 15.34 -8.77
N PHE A 333 23.75 14.65 -9.91
CA PHE A 333 24.38 15.04 -11.17
C PHE A 333 23.88 16.39 -11.67
N LEU A 334 22.56 16.61 -11.66
CA LEU A 334 21.94 17.89 -12.00
C LEU A 334 22.41 19.01 -11.06
N GLN A 335 22.39 18.76 -9.74
CA GLN A 335 22.82 19.74 -8.74
C GLN A 335 24.30 20.12 -8.89
N GLN A 336 25.17 19.16 -9.16
CA GLN A 336 26.59 19.40 -9.38
C GLN A 336 26.84 20.22 -10.66
N SER A 337 26.09 19.93 -11.73
CA SER A 337 26.27 20.60 -13.02
C SER A 337 25.80 22.05 -13.01
N VAL A 338 24.69 22.34 -12.33
CA VAL A 338 24.13 23.70 -12.25
C VAL A 338 24.88 24.58 -11.23
N GLY A 339 25.57 23.96 -10.26
CA GLY A 339 26.24 24.69 -9.18
C GLY A 339 25.27 25.36 -8.19
N ALA A 340 23.98 25.05 -8.27
CA ALA A 340 22.93 25.51 -7.37
C ALA A 340 22.10 24.31 -6.90
N PRO A 341 21.42 24.40 -5.75
CA PRO A 341 20.48 23.38 -5.33
C PRO A 341 19.41 23.16 -6.40
N VAL A 342 19.46 22.02 -7.09
CA VAL A 342 18.37 21.59 -7.96
C VAL A 342 17.30 21.01 -7.04
N GLN A 343 16.17 21.69 -6.99
CA GLN A 343 14.98 21.14 -6.36
C GLN A 343 14.49 20.03 -7.27
N ALA A 344 14.91 18.80 -6.99
CA ALA A 344 14.34 17.62 -7.64
C ALA A 344 12.82 17.78 -7.58
N PRO A 345 12.10 17.74 -8.72
CA PRO A 345 10.64 17.79 -8.71
C PRO A 345 10.21 16.68 -7.75
N TYR A 346 9.64 17.11 -6.63
CA TYR A 346 9.61 16.42 -5.34
C TYR A 346 9.25 14.93 -5.41
N ALA A 347 10.19 14.01 -5.67
CA ALA A 347 9.72 12.69 -6.10
C ALA A 347 10.59 11.45 -5.85
N VAL A 348 11.44 11.46 -4.83
CA VAL A 348 11.86 10.17 -4.24
C VAL A 348 11.96 10.38 -2.74
N GLN A 349 10.83 10.27 -2.05
CA GLN A 349 10.93 9.89 -0.65
C GLN A 349 11.39 8.44 -0.64
N HIS A 350 12.67 8.21 -0.35
CA HIS A 350 13.17 6.90 0.02
C HIS A 350 12.48 6.49 1.32
N GLY A 351 11.29 5.91 1.20
CA GLY A 351 10.83 4.92 2.15
C GLY A 351 11.74 3.68 2.08
N ILE A 352 11.37 2.62 2.76
CA ILE A 352 12.11 1.35 2.80
C ILE A 352 12.19 0.75 1.37
N THR A 353 13.15 1.17 0.53
CA THR A 353 13.60 0.65 -0.79
C THR A 353 12.57 0.16 -1.84
N ARG A 354 11.26 0.32 -1.62
CA ARG A 354 10.20 -0.34 -2.39
C ARG A 354 9.16 0.63 -2.96
N GLU A 355 9.46 1.93 -2.93
CA GLU A 355 8.52 2.97 -3.30
C GLU A 355 9.24 4.10 -4.04
N ILE A 356 8.63 4.57 -5.13
CA ILE A 356 9.01 5.78 -5.86
C ILE A 356 7.74 6.61 -6.01
N THR A 357 7.75 7.86 -5.55
CA THR A 357 6.60 8.76 -5.65
C THR A 357 6.91 9.87 -6.63
N PHE A 358 6.34 9.85 -7.82
CA PHE A 358 6.42 10.93 -8.81
C PHE A 358 5.50 12.07 -8.44
N VAL A 359 5.97 13.30 -8.59
CA VAL A 359 5.19 14.51 -8.32
C VAL A 359 5.35 15.45 -9.49
N ASN A 360 4.23 15.88 -10.04
CA ASN A 360 4.18 16.70 -11.23
C ASN A 360 3.28 17.92 -10.99
N ARG A 361 3.62 19.06 -11.59
CA ARG A 361 2.76 20.24 -11.53
C ARG A 361 1.48 19.96 -12.29
N LEU A 362 0.35 20.40 -11.74
CA LEU A 362 -0.94 20.23 -12.40
C LEU A 362 -1.13 21.24 -13.53
N LEU A 363 -0.53 22.43 -13.42
CA LEU A 363 -0.64 23.50 -14.40
C LEU A 363 0.71 24.21 -14.57
N THR A 364 1.00 24.65 -15.78
CA THR A 364 2.20 25.40 -16.14
C THR A 364 1.84 26.89 -16.29
N PRO A 365 2.63 27.84 -15.77
CA PRO A 365 2.41 29.27 -16.05
C PRO A 365 2.43 29.53 -17.56
N THR A 366 1.49 30.32 -18.08
CA THR A 366 1.34 30.50 -19.54
C THR A 366 2.60 31.05 -20.21
N HIS A 367 3.38 31.88 -19.50
CA HIS A 367 4.63 32.45 -20.03
C HIS A 367 5.76 31.42 -20.13
N SER A 368 5.66 30.29 -19.42
CA SER A 368 6.61 29.17 -19.47
C SER A 368 6.08 28.02 -20.34
N ALA A 369 4.89 28.14 -20.91
CA ALA A 369 4.27 27.09 -21.73
C ALA A 369 4.49 27.37 -23.21
N PHE A 370 4.99 26.36 -23.94
CA PHE A 370 5.03 26.40 -25.40
C PHE A 370 3.61 26.25 -25.96
N PRO A 371 3.17 27.12 -26.88
CA PRO A 371 1.82 27.06 -27.45
C PRO A 371 1.44 25.69 -28.04
N GLU A 372 2.41 24.99 -28.64
CA GLU A 372 2.27 23.65 -29.25
C GLU A 372 2.07 22.51 -28.24
N ASP A 373 2.35 22.76 -26.96
CA ASP A 373 2.20 21.79 -25.88
C ASP A 373 0.95 22.02 -25.04
N ILE A 374 0.22 23.12 -25.26
CA ILE A 374 -1.05 23.38 -24.58
C ILE A 374 -2.10 22.39 -25.08
N ILE A 375 -2.68 21.63 -24.13
CA ILE A 375 -3.73 20.64 -24.39
C ILE A 375 -4.97 20.94 -23.52
N THR A 376 -6.10 20.35 -23.88
CA THR A 376 -7.35 20.54 -23.12
C THR A 376 -7.26 19.82 -21.76
N LEU A 377 -7.52 20.55 -20.67
CA LEU A 377 -7.64 19.96 -19.33
C LEU A 377 -8.79 18.93 -19.28
N PRO A 378 -8.52 17.65 -18.93
CA PRO A 378 -9.57 16.64 -18.81
C PRO A 378 -10.61 17.03 -17.76
N SER A 379 -11.90 16.84 -18.06
CA SER A 379 -12.98 17.20 -17.13
C SER A 379 -12.91 16.46 -15.79
N ALA A 380 -12.34 15.25 -15.78
CA ALA A 380 -12.11 14.47 -14.56
C ALA A 380 -11.11 15.13 -13.59
N PHE A 381 -10.23 16.00 -14.09
CA PHE A 381 -9.22 16.68 -13.28
C PHE A 381 -9.77 17.92 -12.57
N ASP A 382 -10.88 18.46 -13.10
CA ASP A 382 -11.52 19.66 -12.58
C ASP A 382 -13.05 19.56 -12.66
N PRO A 383 -13.66 18.66 -11.86
CA PRO A 383 -15.11 18.50 -11.82
C PRO A 383 -15.84 19.79 -11.41
N SER A 384 -15.13 20.73 -10.78
CA SER A 384 -15.67 22.00 -10.27
C SER A 384 -15.49 23.19 -11.22
N GLN A 385 -14.75 23.01 -12.33
CA GLN A 385 -14.32 24.06 -13.28
C GLN A 385 -13.47 25.19 -12.67
N SER A 386 -12.83 24.96 -11.52
CA SER A 386 -12.01 25.97 -10.83
C SER A 386 -10.64 26.16 -11.49
N LEU A 387 -10.03 25.08 -11.98
CA LEU A 387 -8.78 25.14 -12.74
C LEU A 387 -9.03 25.73 -14.13
N LYS A 388 -10.13 25.32 -14.77
CA LYS A 388 -10.54 25.84 -16.07
C LYS A 388 -10.67 27.37 -16.06
N ALA A 389 -11.31 27.93 -15.03
CA ALA A 389 -11.40 29.39 -14.89
C ALA A 389 -10.02 30.08 -14.87
N SER A 390 -9.02 29.45 -14.24
CA SER A 390 -7.65 30.00 -14.18
C SER A 390 -6.90 29.89 -15.50
N ILE A 391 -7.21 28.85 -16.29
CA ILE A 391 -6.72 28.68 -17.67
C ILE A 391 -7.37 29.72 -18.59
N ASP A 392 -8.69 29.91 -18.48
CA ASP A 392 -9.45 30.88 -19.28
C ASP A 392 -9.01 32.34 -19.01
N GLU A 393 -8.52 32.63 -17.78
CA GLU A 393 -7.88 33.91 -17.44
C GLU A 393 -6.49 34.11 -18.10
N GLY A 394 -5.95 33.09 -18.77
CA GLY A 394 -4.66 33.14 -19.48
C GLY A 394 -3.43 33.13 -18.57
N LYS A 395 -3.59 32.89 -17.27
CA LYS A 395 -2.47 32.88 -16.30
C LYS A 395 -1.70 31.56 -16.30
N PHE A 396 -2.41 30.47 -16.55
CA PHE A 396 -1.87 29.12 -16.58
C PHE A 396 -2.35 28.39 -17.83
N ALA A 397 -1.60 27.39 -18.24
CA ALA A 397 -1.96 26.43 -19.27
C ALA A 397 -1.88 25.02 -18.71
N PHE A 398 -2.71 24.13 -19.24
CA PHE A 398 -2.52 22.69 -19.07
C PHE A 398 -1.74 22.19 -20.29
N THR A 399 -0.58 21.61 -20.06
CA THR A 399 0.39 21.22 -21.09
C THR A 399 0.58 19.70 -21.13
N LYS A 400 1.19 19.17 -22.19
CA LYS A 400 1.56 17.74 -22.29
C LYS A 400 2.35 17.28 -21.07
N ASP A 401 3.27 18.11 -20.57
CA ASP A 401 4.07 17.81 -19.38
C ASP A 401 3.24 17.71 -18.10
N ASN A 402 2.08 18.39 -18.04
CA ASN A 402 1.16 18.25 -16.91
C ASN A 402 0.34 16.95 -16.98
N GLN A 403 0.37 16.20 -18.07
CA GLN A 403 -0.35 14.94 -18.18
C GLN A 403 0.53 13.78 -17.72
N VAL A 404 0.18 13.16 -16.60
CA VAL A 404 0.82 11.90 -16.23
C VAL A 404 0.23 10.77 -17.08
N ALA A 405 0.98 10.33 -18.08
CA ALA A 405 0.65 9.17 -18.89
C ALA A 405 1.28 7.91 -18.28
N PHE A 406 0.50 6.83 -18.22
CA PHE A 406 1.02 5.50 -17.91
C PHE A 406 0.49 4.52 -18.94
N ASN A 407 1.37 3.68 -19.46
CA ASN A 407 0.98 2.59 -20.35
C ASN A 407 0.52 1.42 -19.49
N LYS A 408 -0.80 1.13 -19.50
CA LYS A 408 -1.31 -0.08 -18.85
C LYS A 408 -0.78 -1.28 -19.61
N LEU A 409 0.07 -2.07 -18.97
CA LEU A 409 0.52 -3.36 -19.49
C LEU A 409 -0.49 -4.41 -19.05
N ALA A 410 -1.18 -5.02 -20.00
CA ALA A 410 -2.02 -6.18 -19.78
C ALA A 410 -1.33 -7.42 -20.38
N LEU A 411 -1.54 -8.60 -19.79
CA LEU A 411 -1.27 -9.84 -20.50
C LEU A 411 -2.29 -9.92 -21.63
N ASN A 412 -1.82 -10.01 -22.88
CA ASN A 412 -2.70 -10.32 -24.00
C ASN A 412 -3.26 -11.72 -23.76
N GLU A 413 -4.58 -11.84 -23.61
CA GLU A 413 -5.26 -13.14 -23.59
C GLU A 413 -5.11 -13.90 -24.93
N GLU A 414 -4.65 -13.22 -25.98
CA GLU A 414 -4.54 -13.73 -27.34
C GLU A 414 -3.22 -14.47 -27.64
N ASP A 415 -2.23 -14.45 -26.75
CA ASP A 415 -0.95 -15.16 -26.96
C ASP A 415 -1.01 -16.66 -26.55
N ASP A 416 -2.15 -17.14 -26.01
CA ASP A 416 -2.36 -18.52 -25.52
C ASP A 416 -3.29 -19.39 -26.42
N GLN A 417 -3.59 -18.95 -27.66
CA GLN A 417 -4.23 -19.78 -28.70
C GLN A 417 -3.21 -20.30 -29.71
#